data_AF-A0AAF0QSD2-F1
#
_entry.id   AF-A0AAF0QSD2-F1
#
_cell.length_a   1.000
_cell.length_b   1.000
_cell.length_c   1.000
_cell.angle_alpha   90.00
_cell.angle_beta   90.00
_cell.angle_gamma   90.00
#
_symmetry.space_group_name_H-M   'P 1'
#
loop_
_entity.id
_entity.type
_entity.pdbx_description
1 polymer ?
#
loop_
_entity_poly.entity_id
_entity_poly.type
_entity_poly.pdbx_seq_one_letter_code
_entity_poly.pdbx_strand_id
1 'polypeptide(L)'
;MFILPQSVVKEVDRKRRDYLWDGTEEKRKVPLVSWEKMCFPKRHGGLNIKGCGNWNVAYVGKLIWQLDVNRESLWVKWVNGIYIKAETFWNHRAP
;
A
#
# COMPACT_ATOMS: atom_id res chain seq x y z
N MET A 1 -0.89 13.17 0.02
CA MET A 1 -0.74 11.70 0.18
C MET A 1 -0.44 11.09 -1.17
N PHE A 2 0.38 10.04 -1.24
CA PHE A 2 0.88 9.50 -2.51
C PHE A 2 0.40 8.07 -2.73
N ILE A 3 -0.31 7.86 -3.84
CA ILE A 3 -0.64 6.52 -4.34
C ILE A 3 0.52 6.08 -5.23
N LEU A 4 1.18 4.99 -4.87
CA LEU A 4 2.25 4.41 -5.68
C LEU A 4 1.80 4.20 -7.15
N PRO A 5 2.65 4.52 -8.15
CA PRO A 5 2.37 4.21 -9.54
C PRO A 5 2.15 2.71 -9.74
N GLN A 6 1.25 2.36 -10.66
CA GLN A 6 0.89 0.97 -10.91
C GLN A 6 2.08 0.11 -11.35
N SER A 7 3.07 0.70 -12.02
CA SER A 7 4.32 0.03 -12.39
C SER A 7 5.09 -0.44 -11.16
N VAL A 8 5.25 0.42 -10.15
CA VAL A 8 5.94 0.11 -8.89
C VAL A 8 5.18 -0.97 -8.11
N VAL A 9 3.86 -0.85 -8.03
CA VAL A 9 3.01 -1.85 -7.37
C VAL A 9 3.17 -3.22 -8.02
N LYS A 10 3.13 -3.27 -9.36
CA LYS A 10 3.32 -4.51 -10.14
C LYS A 10 4.72 -5.09 -9.95
N GLU A 11 5.74 -4.23 -9.87
CA GLU A 11 7.13 -4.63 -9.68
C GLU A 11 7.37 -5.25 -8.30
N VAL A 12 6.82 -4.66 -7.25
CA VAL A 12 6.89 -5.21 -5.89
C VAL A 12 6.20 -6.58 -5.82
N ASP A 13 4.99 -6.68 -6.37
CA ASP A 13 4.27 -7.96 -6.39
C ASP A 13 4.95 -8.99 -7.31
N ARG A 14 5.67 -8.56 -8.36
CA ARG A 14 6.52 -9.43 -9.18
C ARG A 14 7.63 -10.05 -8.34
N LYS A 15 8.44 -9.24 -7.64
CA LYS A 15 9.52 -9.74 -6.78
C LYS A 15 9.04 -10.71 -5.70
N ARG A 16 7.86 -10.46 -5.12
CA ARG A 16 7.25 -11.36 -4.13
C ARG A 16 6.80 -12.69 -4.74
N ARG A 17 6.24 -12.65 -5.96
CA ARG A 17 5.88 -13.87 -6.71
C ARG A 17 7.11 -14.70 -7.06
N ASP A 18 8.15 -14.03 -7.53
CA ASP A 18 9.40 -14.67 -7.94
C ASP A 18 10.04 -15.37 -6.74
N TYR A 19 10.08 -14.72 -5.58
CA TYR A 19 10.50 -15.35 -4.32
C TYR A 19 9.65 -16.58 -3.95
N LEU A 20 8.32 -16.48 -4.03
CA LEU A 20 7.42 -17.57 -3.62
C LEU A 20 7.54 -18.81 -4.53
N TRP A 21 7.77 -18.58 -5.83
CA TRP A 21 7.75 -19.63 -6.84
C TRP A 21 9.13 -20.00 -7.38
N ASP A 22 10.19 -19.59 -6.68
CA ASP A 22 11.57 -19.86 -7.06
C ASP A 22 11.84 -19.43 -8.53
N GLY A 23 11.27 -18.27 -8.89
CA GLY A 23 11.57 -17.58 -10.14
C GLY A 23 12.84 -16.77 -9.95
N THR A 24 13.85 -17.00 -10.79
CA THR A 24 15.01 -16.12 -10.90
C THR A 24 14.83 -15.17 -12.09
N GLU A 25 15.66 -14.12 -12.21
CA GLU A 25 15.64 -13.25 -13.39
C GLU A 25 15.88 -14.04 -14.70
N GLU A 26 16.62 -15.15 -14.59
CA GLU A 26 17.01 -16.02 -15.71
C GLU A 26 16.01 -17.16 -15.97
N LYS A 27 15.29 -17.64 -14.93
CA LYS A 27 14.33 -18.75 -15.03
C LYS A 27 12.98 -18.37 -14.43
N ARG A 28 12.01 -18.11 -15.31
CA ARG A 28 10.59 -17.99 -14.92
C ARG A 28 9.96 -19.37 -14.76
N LYS A 29 9.70 -19.79 -13.52
CA LYS A 29 8.74 -20.86 -13.24
C LYS A 29 7.31 -20.32 -13.40
N VAL A 30 6.47 -21.06 -14.12
CA VAL A 30 5.05 -20.71 -14.28
C VAL A 30 4.33 -21.07 -12.98
N PRO A 31 3.73 -20.09 -12.27
CA PRO A 31 3.03 -20.37 -11.03
C PRO A 31 1.73 -21.15 -11.30
N LEU A 32 1.49 -22.20 -10.50
CA LEU A 32 0.29 -23.03 -10.58
C LEU A 32 -0.96 -22.36 -9.98
N VAL A 33 -0.77 -21.30 -9.20
CA VAL A 33 -1.83 -20.55 -8.51
C VAL A 33 -1.67 -19.06 -8.80
N SER A 34 -2.77 -18.41 -9.16
CA SER A 34 -2.80 -16.96 -9.38
C SER A 34 -2.38 -16.18 -8.14
N TRP A 35 -1.66 -15.09 -8.32
CA TRP A 35 -1.21 -14.21 -7.24
C TRP A 35 -2.34 -13.63 -6.38
N GLU A 36 -3.46 -13.28 -7.01
CA GLU A 36 -4.63 -12.72 -6.33
C GLU A 36 -5.22 -13.71 -5.31
N LYS A 37 -5.30 -15.00 -5.67
CA LYS A 37 -5.73 -16.06 -4.75
C LYS A 37 -4.80 -16.20 -3.54
N MET A 38 -3.49 -16.02 -3.74
CA MET A 38 -2.53 -16.05 -2.62
C MET A 38 -2.70 -14.88 -1.65
N CYS A 39 -3.27 -13.77 -2.12
CA CYS A 39 -3.55 -12.61 -1.27
C CYS A 39 -4.79 -12.79 -0.38
N PHE A 40 -5.60 -13.82 -0.60
CA PHE A 40 -6.76 -14.07 0.26
C PHE A 40 -6.37 -14.54 1.67
N PRO A 41 -7.22 -14.30 2.68
CA PRO A 41 -7.03 -14.85 4.00
C PRO A 41 -6.91 -16.38 3.98
N LYS A 42 -6.16 -16.95 4.94
CA LYS A 42 -5.99 -18.41 5.07
C LYS A 42 -7.31 -19.18 5.12
N ARG A 43 -8.32 -18.62 5.81
CA ARG A 43 -9.68 -19.19 5.88
C ARG A 43 -10.39 -19.32 4.52
N HIS A 44 -9.94 -18.60 3.50
CA HIS A 44 -10.47 -18.65 2.13
C HIS A 44 -9.48 -19.33 1.16
N GLY A 45 -8.53 -20.12 1.66
CA GLY A 45 -7.58 -20.87 0.84
C GLY A 45 -6.41 -20.07 0.27
N GLY A 46 -6.19 -18.83 0.72
CA GLY A 46 -5.02 -18.03 0.38
C GLY A 46 -3.88 -18.11 1.42
N LEU A 47 -2.81 -17.35 1.22
CA LEU A 47 -1.66 -17.29 2.13
C LEU A 47 -1.68 -16.07 3.05
N ASN A 48 -2.72 -15.23 2.97
CA ASN A 48 -2.84 -13.97 3.68
C ASN A 48 -1.70 -12.99 3.35
N ILE A 49 -1.14 -13.09 2.14
CA ILE A 49 -0.14 -12.15 1.63
C ILE A 49 -0.84 -10.83 1.31
N LYS A 50 -0.24 -9.70 1.69
CA LYS A 50 -0.81 -8.39 1.41
C LYS A 50 -0.44 -7.95 -0.01
N GLY A 51 -1.38 -8.09 -0.95
CA GLY A 51 -1.22 -7.56 -2.31
C GLY A 51 -0.88 -6.06 -2.28
N CYS A 52 0.17 -5.66 -3.02
CA CYS A 52 0.74 -4.32 -2.88
C CYS A 52 -0.27 -3.21 -3.24
N GLY A 53 -1.13 -3.44 -4.24
CA GLY A 53 -2.14 -2.47 -4.66
C GLY A 53 -3.15 -2.14 -3.56
N ASN A 54 -3.85 -3.17 -3.06
CA ASN A 54 -4.84 -3.00 -2.00
C ASN A 54 -4.20 -2.47 -0.71
N TRP A 55 -2.98 -2.91 -0.41
CA TRP A 55 -2.25 -2.44 0.76
C TRP A 55 -1.87 -0.95 0.65
N ASN A 56 -1.46 -0.48 -0.52
CA ASN A 56 -1.14 0.93 -0.77
C ASN A 56 -2.38 1.83 -0.58
N VAL A 57 -3.54 1.42 -1.11
CA VAL A 57 -4.80 2.16 -0.92
C VAL A 57 -5.18 2.21 0.56
N ALA A 58 -5.15 1.06 1.25
CA ALA A 58 -5.45 0.99 2.67
C ALA A 58 -4.47 1.82 3.52
N TYR A 59 -3.19 1.84 3.15
CA TYR A 59 -2.18 2.63 3.84
C TYR A 59 -2.41 4.13 3.66
N VAL A 60 -2.72 4.59 2.45
CA VAL A 60 -3.09 5.99 2.21
C VAL A 60 -4.34 6.37 3.01
N GLY A 61 -5.37 5.52 3.04
CA GLY A 61 -6.55 5.74 3.89
C GLY A 61 -6.20 5.86 5.37
N LYS A 62 -5.30 4.99 5.88
CA LYS A 62 -4.79 5.07 7.25
C LYS A 62 -4.08 6.40 7.53
N LEU A 63 -3.26 6.88 6.60
CA LEU A 63 -2.55 8.16 6.76
C LEU A 63 -3.53 9.35 6.78
N ILE A 64 -4.55 9.33 5.93
CA ILE A 64 -5.62 10.34 5.95
C ILE A 64 -6.35 10.31 7.29
N TRP A 65 -6.73 9.13 7.76
CA TRP A 65 -7.36 8.97 9.07
C TRP A 65 -6.48 9.47 10.22
N GLN A 66 -5.16 9.26 10.15
CA GLN A 66 -4.23 9.80 11.15
C GLN A 66 -4.14 11.33 11.11
N LEU A 67 -4.23 11.95 9.93
CA LEU A 67 -4.28 13.41 9.84
C LEU A 67 -5.54 13.99 10.50
N ASP A 68 -6.66 13.27 10.40
CA ASP A 68 -7.95 13.70 10.94
C ASP A 68 -8.03 13.51 12.46
N VAL A 69 -7.68 12.31 12.93
CA VAL A 69 -7.90 11.88 14.33
C VAL A 69 -6.65 12.05 15.20
N ASN A 70 -5.45 11.84 14.67
CA ASN A 70 -4.22 11.72 15.46
C ASN A 70 -3.29 12.92 15.29
N ARG A 71 -3.68 14.04 15.90
CA ARG A 71 -2.94 15.32 15.83
C ARG A 71 -1.61 15.35 16.59
N GLU A 72 -1.29 14.30 17.35
CA GLU A 72 -0.11 14.29 18.21
C GLU A 72 1.15 13.70 17.58
N SER A 73 1.04 12.99 16.46
CA SER A 73 2.22 12.47 15.77
C SER A 73 3.06 13.60 15.15
N LEU A 74 4.39 13.53 15.27
CA LEU A 74 5.29 14.59 14.81
C LEU A 74 5.11 14.92 13.31
N TRP A 75 4.96 13.89 12.47
CA TRP A 75 4.74 14.11 11.04
C TRP A 75 3.38 14.76 10.75
N VAL A 76 2.35 14.44 11.54
CA VAL A 76 1.02 15.09 11.44
C VAL A 76 1.11 16.55 11.85
N LYS A 77 1.81 16.87 12.95
CA LYS A 77 2.07 18.26 13.38
C LYS A 77 2.81 19.05 12.31
N TRP A 78 3.84 18.45 11.71
CA TRP A 78 4.60 19.08 10.64
C TRP A 78 3.75 19.33 9.39
N VAL A 79 2.99 18.33 8.92
CA VAL A 79 2.08 18.49 7.76
C VAL A 79 1.01 19.55 8.05
N ASN A 80 0.45 19.56 9.26
CA ASN A 80 -0.54 20.55 9.66
C ASN A 80 0.04 21.96 9.75
N GLY A 81 1.28 22.13 10.22
CA GLY A 81 1.93 23.43 10.30
C GLY A 81 2.30 24.03 8.94
N ILE A 82 2.77 23.19 8.01
CA ILE A 82 3.28 23.65 6.70
C ILE A 82 2.18 23.72 5.64
N TYR A 83 1.37 22.67 5.53
CA TYR A 83 0.41 22.52 4.43
C TYR A 83 -1.01 22.92 4.85
N ILE A 84 -1.55 22.29 5.89
CA ILE A 84 -3.00 22.40 6.22
C ILE A 84 -3.32 23.68 7.04
N LYS A 85 -2.35 24.28 7.72
CA LYS A 85 -2.45 25.57 8.47
C LYS A 85 -3.65 25.67 9.41
N ALA A 86 -3.89 24.61 10.20
CA ALA A 86 -4.98 24.49 11.18
C ALA A 86 -6.42 24.36 10.59
N GLU A 87 -6.58 24.19 9.29
CA GLU A 87 -7.85 23.74 8.71
C GLU A 87 -8.05 22.22 8.88
N THR A 88 -9.24 21.72 8.59
CA THR A 88 -9.49 20.27 8.48
C THR A 88 -8.98 19.76 7.13
N PHE A 89 -8.37 18.57 7.10
CA PHE A 89 -7.87 17.93 5.88
C PHE A 89 -8.90 17.96 4.72
N TRP A 90 -10.18 17.77 5.02
CA TRP A 90 -11.28 17.74 4.05
C TRP A 90 -11.57 19.08 3.36
N ASN A 91 -11.26 20.20 4.03
CA ASN A 91 -11.50 21.55 3.51
C ASN A 91 -10.24 22.15 2.87
N HIS A 92 -9.08 21.57 3.14
CA HIS A 92 -7.81 22.03 2.63
C HIS A 92 -7.68 21.73 1.14
N ARG A 93 -7.42 22.77 0.33
CA ARG A 93 -7.08 22.61 -1.08
C ARG A 93 -5.56 22.62 -1.24
N ALA A 94 -5.04 21.56 -1.87
CA ALA A 94 -3.66 21.56 -2.31
C ALA A 94 -3.45 22.73 -3.30
N PRO A 95 -2.30 23.40 -3.27
CA PRO A 95 -1.95 24.44 -4.24
C PRO A 95 -1.89 23.90 -5.67
#